data_AF-A0A7Z9GAD3-F1
#
_entry.id   AF-A0A7Z9GAD3-F1
#
_cell.length_a   1.000
_cell.length_b   1.000
_cell.length_c   1.000
_cell.angle_alpha   90.00
_cell.angle_beta   90.00
_cell.angle_gamma   90.00
#
_symmetry.space_group_name_H-M   'P 1'
#
loop_
_entity.id
_entity.type
_entity.pdbx_description
1 polymer ?
#
loop_
_entity_poly.entity_id
_entity_poly.type
_entity_poly.pdbx_seq_one_letter_code
_entity_poly.pdbx_strand_id
1 'polypeptide(L)'
;MALALALQGCGADSNGPEEGTNTWTDDIRPILVRHCAGCHGSSGCTIDGTCFLDQYTLMPSPTLQMSDCEGLSFSECSVFSIQIGLMPPGGCLPGQKKCIALDEFELLKKWVENGSPE
;
A
#
# COMPACT_ATOMS: atom_id res chain seq x y z
N MET A 1 -60.46 18.74 10.52
CA MET A 1 -59.77 18.07 9.39
C MET A 1 -58.59 17.32 9.97
N ALA A 2 -58.66 16.00 9.98
CA ALA A 2 -57.53 15.12 10.26
C ALA A 2 -56.74 14.91 8.97
N LEU A 3 -55.41 14.95 9.05
CA LEU A 3 -54.58 13.93 8.40
C LEU A 3 -53.22 13.89 9.11
N ALA A 4 -52.98 12.77 9.78
CA ALA A 4 -51.66 12.34 10.21
C ALA A 4 -50.81 12.02 8.98
N LEU A 5 -49.49 12.19 9.08
CA LEU A 5 -48.54 11.20 8.55
C LEU A 5 -47.22 11.33 9.32
N ALA A 6 -47.04 10.41 10.26
CA ALA A 6 -45.72 10.03 10.73
C ALA A 6 -45.03 9.26 9.61
N LEU A 7 -43.78 9.63 9.28
CA LEU A 7 -42.84 8.73 8.62
C LEU A 7 -41.61 8.62 9.52
N GLN A 8 -41.73 7.62 10.39
CA GLN A 8 -40.61 6.82 10.86
C GLN A 8 -39.83 6.32 9.65
N GLY A 9 -38.60 6.79 9.48
CA GLY A 9 -37.61 6.20 8.57
C GLY A 9 -36.39 5.77 9.39
N CYS A 10 -36.41 4.54 9.86
CA CYS A 10 -35.22 3.86 10.33
C CYS A 10 -34.31 3.53 9.15
N GLY A 11 -33.00 3.63 9.36
CA GLY A 11 -32.01 2.78 8.69
C GLY A 11 -31.74 3.10 7.22
N ALA A 12 -30.80 4.01 7.01
CA ALA A 12 -29.63 3.67 6.22
C ALA A 12 -28.51 4.56 6.77
N ASP A 13 -27.77 4.03 7.73
CA ASP A 13 -26.34 4.27 7.74
C ASP A 13 -25.91 3.89 6.32
N SER A 14 -25.83 4.87 5.43
CA SER A 14 -25.02 4.73 4.24
C SER A 14 -23.62 4.65 4.80
N ASN A 15 -23.24 3.42 5.15
CA ASN A 15 -21.89 2.95 5.21
C ASN A 15 -21.22 3.61 4.01
N GLY A 16 -20.47 4.70 4.28
CA GLY A 16 -19.26 4.91 3.52
C GLY A 16 -18.49 3.58 3.55
N PRO A 17 -17.50 3.37 2.68
CA PRO A 17 -16.50 2.39 3.06
C PRO A 17 -16.16 2.73 4.51
N GLU A 18 -16.37 1.78 5.43
CA GLU A 18 -15.80 1.93 6.77
C GLU A 18 -14.38 2.43 6.49
N GLU A 19 -13.88 3.39 7.27
CA GLU A 19 -12.45 3.72 7.29
C GLU A 19 -11.72 2.46 7.79
N GLY A 20 -11.79 1.41 6.99
CA GLY A 20 -11.25 0.10 7.15
C GLY A 20 -9.80 0.32 6.86
N THR A 21 -9.02 0.17 7.91
CA THR A 21 -7.58 0.10 7.79
C THR A 21 -7.25 -0.91 6.71
N ASN A 22 -6.68 -0.45 5.59
CA ASN A 22 -6.21 -1.33 4.53
C ASN A 22 -5.31 -2.41 5.18
N THR A 23 -5.51 -3.68 4.85
CA THR A 23 -4.74 -4.79 5.44
C THR A 23 -3.64 -5.25 4.50
N TRP A 24 -2.61 -5.89 5.04
CA TRP A 24 -1.55 -6.45 4.22
C TRP A 24 -2.10 -7.47 3.22
N THR A 25 -2.92 -8.41 3.70
CA THR A 25 -3.33 -9.57 2.91
C THR A 25 -4.25 -9.21 1.75
N ASP A 26 -5.23 -8.34 2.00
CA ASP A 26 -6.30 -8.08 1.04
C ASP A 26 -5.98 -6.89 0.12
N ASP A 27 -5.30 -5.85 0.63
CA ASP A 27 -5.11 -4.60 -0.10
C ASP A 27 -3.67 -4.46 -0.64
N ILE A 28 -2.67 -4.74 0.20
CA ILE A 28 -1.29 -4.32 -0.08
C ILE A 28 -0.49 -5.37 -0.83
N ARG A 29 -0.53 -6.63 -0.36
CA ARG A 29 0.18 -7.75 -0.97
C ARG A 29 -0.20 -7.91 -2.45
N PRO A 30 -1.47 -7.82 -2.88
CA PRO A 30 -1.81 -7.93 -4.30
C PRO A 30 -1.19 -6.82 -5.18
N ILE A 31 -1.07 -5.59 -4.66
CA ILE A 31 -0.44 -4.46 -5.36
C ILE A 31 1.06 -4.73 -5.52
N LEU A 32 1.73 -5.09 -4.43
CA LEU A 32 3.18 -5.35 -4.42
C LEU A 32 3.55 -6.54 -5.32
N VAL A 33 2.78 -7.63 -5.26
CA VAL A 33 3.00 -8.80 -6.12
C VAL A 33 2.84 -8.42 -7.60
N ARG A 34 1.82 -7.64 -7.95
CA ARG A 34 1.54 -7.28 -9.35
C ARG A 34 2.63 -6.40 -9.95
N HIS A 35 3.11 -5.40 -9.22
CA HIS A 35 4.01 -4.37 -9.76
C HIS A 35 5.49 -4.68 -9.53
N CYS A 36 5.82 -5.37 -8.44
CA CYS A 36 7.19 -5.41 -7.96
C CYS A 36 7.79 -6.84 -7.99
N ALA A 37 6.98 -7.92 -7.97
CA ALA A 37 7.48 -9.30 -7.93
C ALA A 37 8.22 -9.75 -9.21
N GLY A 38 8.03 -9.03 -10.32
CA GLY A 38 8.80 -9.26 -11.55
C GLY A 38 10.30 -9.08 -11.36
N CYS A 39 10.73 -8.20 -10.43
CA CYS A 39 12.14 -7.96 -10.11
C CYS A 39 12.50 -8.40 -8.68
N HIS A 40 11.59 -8.27 -7.72
CA HIS A 40 11.78 -8.58 -6.29
C HIS A 40 10.97 -9.82 -5.88
N GLY A 41 11.27 -10.94 -6.54
CA GLY A 41 10.55 -12.19 -6.41
C GLY A 41 11.17 -13.25 -7.32
N SER A 42 10.52 -13.54 -8.45
CA SER A 42 10.94 -14.63 -9.35
C SER A 42 12.30 -14.39 -10.03
N SER A 43 12.66 -13.14 -10.26
CA SER A 43 13.89 -12.76 -10.98
C SER A 43 15.06 -12.40 -10.07
N GLY A 44 14.86 -12.40 -8.75
CA GLY A 44 15.87 -12.00 -7.79
C GLY A 44 15.29 -11.34 -6.54
N CYS A 45 16.17 -11.05 -5.59
CA CYS A 45 15.84 -10.41 -4.33
C CYS A 45 16.35 -8.96 -4.36
N THR A 46 15.87 -8.09 -3.46
CA THR A 46 16.44 -6.75 -3.25
C THR A 46 17.94 -6.84 -2.97
N ILE A 47 18.66 -5.72 -3.12
CA ILE A 47 20.13 -5.67 -2.89
C ILE A 47 20.53 -6.10 -1.48
N ASP A 48 19.61 -6.05 -0.52
CA ASP A 48 19.78 -6.55 0.84
C ASP A 48 19.53 -8.06 1.02
N GLY A 49 19.26 -8.79 -0.06
CA GLY A 49 19.07 -10.25 -0.07
C GLY A 49 17.63 -10.70 0.12
N THR A 50 16.66 -9.77 0.18
CA THR A 50 15.31 -10.10 0.62
C THR A 50 14.32 -10.21 -0.54
N CYS A 51 13.58 -11.32 -0.61
CA CYS A 51 12.77 -11.67 -1.79
C CYS A 51 11.32 -11.17 -1.62
N PHE A 52 11.22 -9.90 -1.23
CA PHE A 52 10.32 -9.28 -0.25
C PHE A 52 8.79 -9.42 -0.33
N LEU A 53 8.20 -9.64 -1.50
CA LEU A 53 6.89 -9.01 -1.73
C LEU A 53 5.65 -9.80 -1.35
N ASP A 54 5.81 -11.01 -0.81
CA ASP A 54 4.69 -11.81 -0.30
C ASP A 54 4.77 -12.09 1.21
N GLN A 55 5.79 -11.58 1.90
CA GLN A 55 6.02 -11.82 3.33
C GLN A 55 5.83 -10.56 4.17
N TYR A 56 4.73 -10.51 4.91
CA TYR A 56 4.42 -9.42 5.82
C TYR A 56 5.50 -9.20 6.89
N THR A 57 6.05 -10.29 7.46
CA THR A 57 6.98 -10.24 8.61
C THR A 57 8.21 -9.38 8.38
N LEU A 58 8.56 -9.14 7.12
CA LEU A 58 9.69 -8.33 6.75
C LEU A 58 9.34 -6.84 6.60
N MET A 59 8.08 -6.51 6.29
CA MET A 59 7.61 -5.13 6.09
C MET A 59 7.94 -4.18 7.26
N PRO A 60 7.73 -4.56 8.54
CA PRO A 60 8.06 -3.70 9.67
C PRO A 60 9.55 -3.72 10.05
N SER A 61 10.37 -4.56 9.41
CA SER A 61 11.80 -4.64 9.72
C SER A 61 12.55 -3.40 9.22
N PRO A 62 13.62 -2.96 9.90
CA PRO A 62 14.44 -1.86 9.43
C PRO A 62 15.17 -2.23 8.13
N THR A 63 15.31 -1.26 7.22
CA THR A 63 16.21 -1.43 6.07
C THR A 63 17.67 -1.33 6.53
N LEU A 64 18.52 -2.24 6.02
CA LEU A 64 19.89 -2.38 6.52
C LEU A 64 20.98 -1.90 5.53
N GLN A 65 20.64 -1.70 4.25
CA GLN A 65 21.65 -1.55 3.19
C GLN A 65 21.35 -0.48 2.14
N MET A 66 20.29 0.32 2.30
CA MET A 66 20.01 1.44 1.41
C MET A 66 20.17 2.75 2.18
N SER A 67 21.24 3.50 1.89
CA SER A 67 21.58 4.74 2.61
C SER A 67 20.46 5.78 2.59
N ASP A 68 19.70 5.84 1.49
CA ASP A 68 18.57 6.76 1.36
C ASP A 68 17.34 6.34 2.19
N CYS A 69 17.38 5.16 2.81
CA CYS A 69 16.35 4.63 3.68
C CYS A 69 16.84 4.39 5.13
N GLU A 70 17.98 4.95 5.50
CA GLU A 70 18.50 4.80 6.87
C GLU A 70 17.44 5.20 7.91
N GLY A 71 17.15 4.30 8.84
CA GLY A 71 16.14 4.50 9.88
C GLY A 71 14.70 4.25 9.47
N LEU A 72 14.44 3.92 8.19
CA LEU A 72 13.12 3.51 7.71
C LEU A 72 12.94 1.99 7.77
N SER A 73 11.71 1.56 8.02
CA SER A 73 11.25 0.21 7.76
C SER A 73 11.17 -0.07 6.26
N PHE A 74 11.04 -1.35 5.90
CA PHE A 74 10.88 -1.75 4.50
C PHE A 74 9.64 -1.18 3.84
N SER A 75 8.53 -1.11 4.55
CA SER A 75 7.30 -0.52 4.03
C SER A 75 7.45 0.99 3.75
N GLU A 76 8.03 1.74 4.70
CA GLU A 76 8.33 3.17 4.54
C GLU A 76 9.31 3.44 3.40
N CYS A 77 10.40 2.67 3.35
CA CYS A 77 11.41 2.79 2.32
C CYS A 77 10.86 2.46 0.91
N SER A 78 9.94 1.49 0.81
CA SER A 78 9.27 1.15 -0.45
C SER A 78 8.45 2.32 -0.98
N VAL A 79 7.64 2.94 -0.11
CA VAL A 79 6.86 4.14 -0.46
C VAL A 79 7.77 5.29 -0.88
N PHE A 80 8.83 5.56 -0.12
CA PHE A 80 9.81 6.60 -0.44
C PHE A 80 10.45 6.38 -1.82
N SER A 81 10.93 5.15 -2.07
CA SER A 81 11.64 4.81 -3.32
C SER A 81 10.74 4.92 -4.54
N ILE A 82 9.47 4.53 -4.42
CA ILE A 82 8.46 4.71 -5.48
C ILE A 82 8.18 6.21 -5.69
N GLN A 83 8.03 6.98 -4.61
CA GLN A 83 7.67 8.40 -4.66
C GLN A 83 8.73 9.23 -5.40
N ILE A 84 10.00 8.92 -5.21
CA ILE A 84 11.12 9.63 -5.87
C ILE A 84 11.50 9.01 -7.22
N GLY A 85 10.83 7.95 -7.65
CA GLY A 85 11.11 7.25 -8.90
C GLY A 85 12.42 6.47 -8.93
N LEU A 86 12.97 6.12 -7.77
CA LEU A 86 14.11 5.19 -7.67
C LEU A 86 13.68 3.76 -8.02
N MET A 87 12.43 3.42 -7.69
CA MET A 87 11.82 2.13 -8.00
C MET A 87 10.60 2.28 -8.90
N PRO A 88 10.46 1.42 -9.93
CA PRO A 88 11.43 0.44 -10.43
C PRO A 88 12.69 1.06 -11.06
N PRO A 89 13.77 0.26 -11.24
CA PRO A 89 14.95 0.68 -11.99
C PRO A 89 14.59 1.19 -13.40
N GLY A 90 15.21 2.29 -13.81
CA GLY A 90 14.88 2.99 -15.07
C GLY A 90 13.83 4.10 -14.90
N GLY A 91 13.26 4.25 -13.70
CA GLY A 91 12.41 5.36 -13.32
C GLY A 91 10.94 5.13 -13.65
N CYS A 92 10.09 5.44 -12.67
CA CYS A 92 8.63 5.43 -12.80
C CYS A 92 8.07 6.30 -11.68
N LEU A 93 7.13 7.21 -11.99
CA LEU A 93 6.39 7.93 -10.95
C LEU A 93 4.94 7.42 -10.88
N PRO A 94 4.32 7.41 -9.69
CA PRO A 94 2.92 7.05 -9.52
C PRO A 94 1.99 7.77 -10.51
N GLY A 95 1.06 7.03 -11.11
CA GLY A 95 0.09 7.56 -12.08
C GLY A 95 0.63 7.74 -13.50
N GLN A 96 1.92 7.51 -13.76
CA GLN A 96 2.45 7.47 -15.12
C GLN A 96 2.05 6.18 -15.85
N LYS A 97 2.00 6.25 -17.18
CA LYS A 97 1.63 5.10 -18.02
C LYS A 97 2.62 3.95 -17.82
N LYS A 98 2.09 2.75 -17.49
CA LYS A 98 2.84 1.53 -17.15
C LYS A 98 3.54 1.52 -15.78
N CYS A 99 3.32 2.55 -14.95
CA CYS A 99 3.72 2.55 -13.55
C CYS A 99 2.56 2.10 -12.66
N ILE A 100 2.83 1.98 -11.35
CA ILE A 100 1.77 1.85 -10.35
C ILE A 100 0.76 2.99 -10.50
N ALA A 101 -0.53 2.66 -10.41
CA ALA A 101 -1.58 3.67 -10.48
C ALA A 101 -1.53 4.59 -9.24
N LEU A 102 -2.04 5.82 -9.39
CA LEU A 102 -1.96 6.79 -8.31
C LEU A 102 -2.79 6.36 -7.09
N ASP A 103 -3.97 5.81 -7.30
CA ASP A 103 -4.83 5.27 -6.25
C ASP A 103 -4.19 4.08 -5.50
N GLU A 104 -3.57 3.15 -6.22
CA GLU A 104 -2.82 2.04 -5.62
C GLU A 104 -1.63 2.53 -4.78
N PHE A 105 -0.94 3.57 -5.24
CA PHE A 105 0.15 4.18 -4.48
C PHE A 105 -0.35 4.91 -3.22
N GLU A 106 -1.48 5.60 -3.29
CA GLU A 106 -2.10 6.23 -2.13
C GLU A 106 -2.59 5.18 -1.10
N LEU A 107 -3.03 3.99 -1.54
CA LEU A 107 -3.31 2.87 -0.63
C LEU A 107 -2.06 2.39 0.12
N LEU A 108 -0.92 2.27 -0.56
CA LEU A 108 0.37 1.92 0.05
C LEU A 108 0.79 2.96 1.09
N LYS A 109 0.69 4.26 0.75
CA LYS A 109 0.99 5.36 1.68
C LYS A 109 0.11 5.30 2.92
N LYS A 110 -1.20 5.21 2.75
CA LYS A 110 -2.15 5.15 3.87
C LYS A 110 -1.89 3.94 4.77
N TRP A 111 -1.53 2.80 4.20
CA TRP A 111 -1.16 1.61 4.96
C TRP A 111 0.11 1.82 5.80
N VAL A 112 1.16 2.43 5.23
CA VAL A 112 2.38 2.79 5.97
C VAL A 112 2.08 3.79 7.08
N GLU A 113 1.32 4.85 6.79
CA GLU A 113 0.89 5.87 7.77
C GLU A 113 0.11 5.27 8.94
N ASN A 114 -0.63 4.18 8.70
CA ASN A 114 -1.35 3.42 9.73
C ASN A 114 -0.48 2.41 10.48
N GLY A 115 0.85 2.45 10.31
CA GLY A 115 1.79 1.56 11.00
C GLY A 115 1.97 0.20 10.32
N SER A 116 1.61 0.10 9.03
CA SER A 116 1.73 -1.12 8.23
C SER A 116 1.05 -2.35 8.85
N PRO A 117 -0.25 -2.31 9.17
CA PRO A 117 -0.96 -3.43 9.80
C PRO A 117 -1.11 -4.65 8.89
N GLU A 118 -1.24 -5.84 9.49
CA GLU A 118 -1.42 -7.12 8.78
C GLU A 118 -2.82 -7.27 8.14
#